data_AF-A0A2M8Q667-F1
#
_entry.id   AF-A0A2M8Q667-F1
#
_cell.length_a   1.000
_cell.length_b   1.000
_cell.length_c   1.000
_cell.angle_alpha   90.00
_cell.angle_beta   90.00
_cell.angle_gamma   90.00
#
_symmetry.space_group_name_H-M   'P 1'
#
loop_
_entity.id
_entity.type
_entity.pdbx_description
1 polymer ?
#
loop_
_entity_poly.entity_id
_entity_poly.type
_entity_poly.pdbx_seq_one_letter_code
_entity_poly.pdbx_strand_id
1 'polypeptide(L)'
;FLVIGAGFTLGDALQKTGASAWFAESLAPMLAQLPFVVVLFAVIGISFLLTQFMNNVALGAILAPLLISVGQASGIEPVRLVLPAFLALGIAYMLPGASARM
;
A
#
# COMPACT_ATOMS: atom_id res chain seq x y z
N PHE A 1 14.91 -11.61 -6.61
CA PHE A 1 13.92 -12.50 -7.24
C PHE A 1 13.02 -13.20 -6.20
N LEU A 2 13.56 -13.94 -5.21
CA LEU A 2 12.75 -14.61 -4.18
C LEU A 2 11.83 -13.67 -3.38
N VAL A 3 12.33 -12.49 -3.00
CA VAL A 3 11.55 -11.49 -2.24
C VAL A 3 10.40 -10.89 -3.07
N ILE A 4 10.64 -10.68 -4.37
CA ILE A 4 9.62 -10.20 -5.31
C ILE A 4 8.54 -11.27 -5.48
N GLY A 5 8.96 -12.52 -5.70
CA GLY A 5 8.06 -13.68 -5.73
C GLY A 5 7.23 -13.78 -4.46
N ALA A 6 7.87 -13.75 -3.29
CA ALA A 6 7.18 -13.80 -1.99
C ALA A 6 6.19 -12.64 -1.79
N GLY A 7 6.52 -11.42 -2.23
CA GLY A 7 5.61 -10.27 -2.19
C GLY A 7 4.37 -10.48 -3.06
N PHE A 8 4.53 -11.01 -4.27
CA PHE A 8 3.40 -11.34 -5.14
C PHE A 8 2.57 -12.50 -4.60
N THR A 9 3.20 -13.57 -4.09
CA THR A 9 2.47 -14.69 -3.49
C THR A 9 1.69 -14.25 -2.26
N LEU A 10 2.24 -13.34 -1.46
CA LEU A 10 1.54 -12.75 -0.31
C LEU A 10 0.38 -11.86 -0.75
N GLY A 11 0.59 -11.01 -1.75
CA GLY A 11 -0.48 -10.19 -2.33
C GLY A 11 -1.64 -11.03 -2.87
N ASP A 12 -1.32 -12.12 -3.58
CA ASP A 12 -2.29 -13.09 -4.10
C ASP A 12 -2.99 -13.85 -2.96
N ALA A 13 -2.26 -14.24 -1.92
CA ALA A 13 -2.86 -14.86 -0.73
C ALA A 13 -3.83 -13.91 -0.01
N LEU A 14 -3.50 -12.62 0.10
CA LEU A 14 -4.38 -11.60 0.71
C LEU A 14 -5.65 -11.35 -0.10
N GLN A 15 -5.62 -11.50 -1.42
CA GLN A 15 -6.82 -11.50 -2.26
C GLN A 15 -7.62 -12.79 -2.08
N LYS A 16 -6.99 -13.95 -2.21
CA LYS A 16 -7.66 -15.27 -2.13
C LYS A 16 -8.31 -15.55 -0.78
N THR A 17 -7.69 -15.09 0.30
CA THR A 17 -8.24 -15.23 1.67
C THR A 17 -9.35 -14.24 1.98
N GLY A 18 -9.55 -13.22 1.14
CA GLY A 18 -10.47 -12.11 1.43
C GLY A 18 -9.98 -11.18 2.54
N ALA A 19 -8.76 -11.37 3.07
CA ALA A 19 -8.21 -10.53 4.12
C ALA A 19 -8.07 -9.06 3.70
N SER A 20 -7.74 -8.83 2.43
CA SER A 20 -7.72 -7.48 1.83
C SER A 20 -9.09 -6.80 1.82
N ALA A 21 -10.16 -7.54 1.50
CA ALA A 21 -11.53 -7.05 1.53
C ALA A 21 -12.01 -6.80 2.98
N TRP A 22 -11.77 -7.75 3.89
CA TRP A 22 -12.09 -7.59 5.31
C TRP A 22 -11.40 -6.36 5.93
N PHE A 23 -10.12 -6.15 5.60
CA PHE A 23 -9.37 -4.98 6.05
C PHE A 23 -9.98 -3.68 5.49
N ALA A 24 -10.31 -3.68 4.19
CA ALA A 24 -10.94 -2.55 3.54
C ALA A 24 -12.31 -2.19 4.13
N GLU A 25 -13.18 -3.18 4.35
CA GLU A 25 -14.50 -2.98 4.97
C GLU A 25 -14.41 -2.49 6.42
N SER A 26 -13.40 -2.95 7.16
CA SER A 26 -13.15 -2.49 8.53
C SER A 26 -12.70 -1.02 8.57
N LEU A 27 -11.92 -0.56 7.58
CA LEU A 27 -11.46 0.82 7.50
C LEU A 27 -12.46 1.76 6.80
N ALA A 28 -13.29 1.26 5.88
CA ALA A 28 -14.26 2.03 5.11
C ALA A 28 -15.11 3.01 5.96
N PRO A 29 -15.73 2.62 7.10
CA PRO A 29 -16.54 3.56 7.89
C PRO A 29 -15.71 4.70 8.49
N MET A 30 -14.44 4.43 8.82
CA MET A 30 -13.52 5.43 9.37
C MET A 30 -12.99 6.35 8.27
N LEU A 31 -12.76 5.82 7.07
CA LEU A 31 -12.33 6.56 5.89
C LEU A 31 -13.45 7.45 5.32
N ALA A 32 -14.72 7.02 5.40
CA ALA A 32 -15.88 7.77 4.94
C ALA A 32 -16.12 9.07 5.72
N GLN A 33 -15.65 9.13 6.98
CA GLN A 33 -15.76 10.32 7.83
C GLN A 33 -14.60 11.32 7.64
N LEU A 34 -13.52 10.91 6.96
CA LEU A 34 -12.32 11.72 6.80
C LEU A 34 -12.28 12.40 5.43
N PRO A 35 -11.75 13.63 5.33
CA PRO A 35 -11.47 14.25 4.04
C PRO A 35 -10.50 13.39 3.23
N PHE A 36 -10.75 13.23 1.92
CA PHE A 36 -9.89 12.45 1.02
C PHE A 36 -8.40 12.84 1.11
N VAL A 37 -8.11 14.12 1.31
CA VAL A 37 -6.74 14.64 1.48
C VAL A 37 -6.04 14.02 2.69
N VAL A 38 -6.75 13.82 3.81
CA VAL A 38 -6.18 13.20 5.02
C VAL A 38 -5.86 11.73 4.78
N VAL A 39 -6.77 11.01 4.12
CA VAL A 39 -6.56 9.61 3.72
C VAL A 39 -5.34 9.49 2.80
N LEU A 40 -5.21 10.40 1.84
CA LEU A 40 -4.09 10.43 0.91
C LEU A 40 -2.75 10.63 1.63
N PHE A 41 -2.66 11.61 2.54
CA PHE A 41 -1.45 11.83 3.34
C PHE A 41 -1.12 10.64 4.24
N ALA A 42 -2.13 9.99 4.83
CA ALA A 42 -1.92 8.79 5.62
C ALA A 42 -1.35 7.64 4.78
N VAL A 43 -1.92 7.38 3.59
CA VAL A 43 -1.42 6.35 2.67
C VAL A 43 0.01 6.63 2.24
N ILE A 44 0.33 7.87 1.87
CA ILE A 44 1.69 8.29 1.51
C ILE A 44 2.65 8.11 2.69
N GLY A 45 2.26 8.57 3.88
CA GLY A 45 3.07 8.49 5.09
C GLY A 45 3.35 7.05 5.52
N ILE A 46 2.33 6.18 5.53
CA ILE A 46 2.48 4.75 5.84
C ILE A 46 3.38 4.08 4.80
N SER A 47 3.14 4.32 3.51
CA SER A 47 3.96 3.75 2.43
C SER A 47 5.42 4.18 2.57
N PHE A 48 5.67 5.46 2.86
CA PHE A 48 6.99 6.02 3.06
C PHE A 48 7.72 5.42 4.26
N LEU A 49 7.02 5.28 5.39
CA LEU A 49 7.56 4.66 6.61
C LEU A 49 7.91 3.19 6.38
N LEU A 50 7.01 2.41 5.77
CA LEU A 50 7.24 0.99 5.51
C LEU A 50 8.37 0.76 4.51
N THR A 51 8.58 1.69 3.57
CA THR A 51 9.70 1.64 2.63
C THR A 51 11.06 1.69 3.31
N GLN A 52 11.16 2.24 4.53
CA GLN A 52 12.42 2.24 5.27
C GLN A 52 12.82 0.84 5.76
N PHE A 53 11.86 -0.08 5.87
CA PHE A 53 12.06 -1.43 6.39
C PHE A 53 12.07 -2.53 5.31
N MET A 54 11.47 -2.26 4.14
CA MET A 54 11.32 -3.21 3.03
C MET A 54 11.79 -2.62 1.70
N ASN A 55 12.22 -3.48 0.78
CA ASN A 55 12.46 -3.08 -0.62
C ASN A 55 11.14 -2.60 -1.26
N ASN A 56 11.19 -1.48 -1.98
CA ASN A 56 10.13 -0.85 -2.75
C ASN A 56 9.30 -1.84 -3.59
N VAL A 57 9.95 -2.77 -4.29
CA VAL A 57 9.30 -3.74 -5.18
C VAL A 57 8.44 -4.73 -4.37
N ALA A 58 8.96 -5.21 -3.25
CA ALA A 58 8.25 -6.14 -2.37
C ALA A 58 7.06 -5.46 -1.69
N LEU A 59 7.25 -4.22 -1.22
CA LEU A 59 6.20 -3.44 -0.60
C LEU A 59 5.10 -3.08 -1.61
N GLY A 60 5.47 -2.69 -2.84
CA GLY A 60 4.52 -2.40 -3.91
C GLY A 60 3.64 -3.61 -4.26
N ALA A 61 4.21 -4.80 -4.31
CA ALA A 61 3.47 -6.05 -4.57
C ALA A 61 2.42 -6.36 -3.50
N ILE A 62 2.66 -5.96 -2.24
CA ILE A 62 1.74 -6.17 -1.11
C ILE A 62 0.71 -5.04 -1.02
N LEU A 63 1.14 -3.78 -1.17
CA LEU A 63 0.26 -2.61 -1.04
C LEU A 63 -0.71 -2.46 -2.20
N ALA A 64 -0.32 -2.84 -3.42
CA ALA A 64 -1.20 -2.71 -4.59
C ALA A 64 -2.56 -3.38 -4.40
N PRO A 65 -2.67 -4.70 -4.11
CA PRO A 65 -3.97 -5.33 -3.91
C PRO A 65 -4.73 -4.74 -2.72
N LEU A 66 -4.02 -4.36 -1.66
CA LEU A 66 -4.61 -3.82 -0.43
C LEU A 66 -5.27 -2.44 -0.67
N LEU A 67 -4.55 -1.53 -1.31
CA LEU A 67 -5.05 -0.19 -1.66
C LEU A 67 -6.17 -0.25 -2.70
N ILE A 68 -6.14 -1.24 -3.61
CA ILE A 68 -7.23 -1.48 -4.55
C ILE A 68 -8.51 -1.86 -3.82
N SER A 69 -8.44 -2.82 -2.89
CA SER A 69 -9.59 -3.22 -2.07
C SER A 69 -10.12 -2.06 -1.22
N VAL A 70 -9.22 -1.26 -0.61
CA VAL A 70 -9.61 -0.07 0.19
C VAL A 70 -10.32 0.98 -0.66
N GLY A 71 -9.83 1.26 -1.87
CA GLY A 71 -10.47 2.17 -2.81
C GLY A 71 -11.87 1.69 -3.19
N GLN A 72 -12.01 0.42 -3.56
CA GLN A 72 -13.29 -0.19 -3.92
C GLN A 72 -14.30 -0.13 -2.77
N ALA A 73 -13.89 -0.51 -1.54
CA ALA A 73 -14.79 -0.50 -0.37
C ALA A 73 -15.18 0.91 0.08
N SER A 74 -14.30 1.90 -0.11
CA SER A 74 -14.55 3.29 0.31
C SER A 74 -15.19 4.15 -0.78
N GLY A 75 -15.48 3.59 -1.97
CA GLY A 75 -16.00 4.35 -3.12
C GLY A 75 -15.00 5.33 -3.73
N ILE A 76 -13.71 5.20 -3.41
CA ILE A 76 -12.61 6.02 -3.93
C ILE A 76 -12.00 5.30 -5.13
N GLU A 77 -11.78 6.01 -6.23
CA GLU A 77 -11.10 5.45 -7.40
C GLU A 77 -9.71 4.87 -6.98
N PRO A 78 -9.48 3.55 -7.11
CA PRO A 78 -8.27 2.89 -6.62
C PRO A 78 -6.97 3.52 -7.10
N VAL A 79 -6.95 3.99 -8.35
CA VAL A 79 -5.80 4.66 -8.98
C VAL A 79 -5.33 5.86 -8.16
N ARG A 80 -6.26 6.60 -7.54
CA ARG A 80 -5.94 7.79 -6.73
C ARG A 80 -5.25 7.46 -5.41
N LEU A 81 -5.31 6.22 -4.95
CA LEU A 81 -4.60 5.75 -3.75
C LEU A 81 -3.29 5.06 -4.14
N VAL A 82 -3.32 4.20 -5.17
CA VAL A 82 -2.17 3.39 -5.60
C VAL A 82 -1.08 4.27 -6.20
N LEU A 83 -1.42 5.18 -7.11
CA LEU A 83 -0.42 6.01 -7.81
C LEU A 83 0.45 6.83 -6.84
N PRO A 84 -0.11 7.63 -5.91
CA PRO A 84 0.69 8.36 -4.94
C PRO A 84 1.45 7.47 -3.94
N ALA A 85 0.90 6.32 -3.54
CA ALA A 85 1.64 5.36 -2.73
C ALA A 85 2.89 4.83 -3.45
N PHE A 86 2.77 4.53 -4.75
CA PHE A 86 3.88 4.08 -5.58
C PHE A 86 4.90 5.19 -5.86
N LEU A 87 4.46 6.44 -5.98
CA LEU A 87 5.38 7.58 -6.04
C LEU A 87 6.15 7.73 -4.71
N ALA A 88 5.50 7.52 -3.57
CA ALA A 88 6.13 7.54 -2.26
C ALA A 88 7.22 6.45 -2.12
N LEU A 89 6.97 5.26 -2.67
CA LEU A 89 7.97 4.18 -2.76
C LEU A 89 9.22 4.63 -3.52
N GLY A 90 9.05 5.37 -4.62
CA GLY A 90 10.17 5.80 -5.48
C GLY A 90 11.05 6.92 -4.92
N ILE A 91 10.57 7.69 -3.93
CA ILE A 91 11.27 8.86 -3.36
C ILE A 91 11.87 8.61 -1.97
N ALA A 92 11.78 7.38 -1.46
CA ALA A 92 12.23 7.01 -0.13
C ALA A 92 13.77 6.85 -0.04
N TYR A 93 14.49 7.98 0.02
CA TYR A 93 15.97 8.02 0.11
C TYR A 93 16.51 8.53 1.46
N MET A 94 15.65 8.65 2.50
CA MET A 94 16.04 9.31 3.76
C MET A 94 16.94 8.47 4.69
N LEU A 95 16.95 7.13 4.62
CA LEU A 95 17.91 6.30 5.36
C LEU A 95 19.03 5.76 4.44
N PRO A 96 20.32 5.83 4.83
CA PRO A 96 21.45 5.32 4.04
C PRO A 96 21.31 3.83 3.63
N GLY A 97 20.61 3.03 4.44
CA GLY A 97 20.36 1.61 4.16
C GLY A 97 19.15 1.30 3.27
N ALA A 98 18.28 2.27 2.99
CA ALA A 98 17.09 2.07 2.15
C ALA A 98 17.47 1.98 0.67
N SER A 99 18.44 2.79 0.21
CA SER A 99 18.90 2.79 -1.19
C SER A 99 19.72 1.55 -1.58
N ALA A 100 20.32 0.83 -0.61
CA ALA A 100 21.18 -0.32 -0.89
C ALA A 100 20.42 -1.65 -1.11
N ARG A 101 19.08 -1.65 -0.95
CA ARG A 101 18.23 -2.85 -0.94
C ARG A 101 17.22 -2.92 -2.10
N MET A 102 17.24 -1.94 -3.01
CA MET A 102 16.36 -1.90 -4.19
C MET A 102 16.69 -3.03 -5.17
#